data_AF-A0A6I7PUP7-F1
#
_entry.id   AF-A0A6I7PUP7-F1
#
_cell.length_a   1.000
_cell.length_b   1.000
_cell.length_c   1.000
_cell.angle_alpha   90.00
_cell.angle_beta   90.00
_cell.angle_gamma   90.00
#
_symmetry.space_group_name_H-M   'P 1'
#
loop_
_entity.id
_entity.type
_entity.pdbx_description
1 polymer ?
#
loop_
_entity_poly.entity_id
_entity_poly.type
_entity_poly.pdbx_seq_one_letter_code
_entity_poly.pdbx_strand_id
1 'polypeptide(L)'
;ISDLTVALPRTRAATVRTDEDTVALIRRLAAFYPDAVIAGVLNRQQRTTATGLPFTINRVSSLRTHWGIPCFVPPAQPVSGEPLTIRDAAAVLEVAPSTLHRQLNDGLIAGEQVTPGAPWRIVITEALRAHFAGEAPEGFVPIVEAMRRLGVSRQTVLQRVKRGELEAIHVSQSNRKGLRIKVPEPTPDLFNDRKTARG
;
A
#
# COMPACT_ATOMS: atom_id res chain seq x y z
N ILE A 1 -43.24 -34.97 -45.95
CA ILE A 1 -42.62 -33.72 -45.45
C ILE A 1 -41.14 -33.89 -45.71
N SER A 2 -40.58 -33.14 -46.66
CA SER A 2 -39.19 -33.31 -47.08
C SER A 2 -38.27 -32.51 -46.17
N ASP A 3 -37.33 -33.20 -45.53
CA ASP A 3 -36.24 -32.59 -44.77
C ASP A 3 -35.29 -31.83 -45.70
N LEU A 4 -35.15 -30.53 -45.44
CA LEU A 4 -34.24 -29.62 -46.13
C LEU A 4 -32.96 -29.48 -45.29
N THR A 5 -31.92 -30.19 -45.68
CA THR A 5 -30.60 -30.11 -45.04
C THR A 5 -29.90 -28.82 -45.48
N VAL A 6 -29.99 -27.78 -44.65
CA VAL A 6 -29.31 -26.50 -44.88
C VAL A 6 -27.89 -26.59 -44.31
N ALA A 7 -26.88 -26.40 -45.16
CA ALA A 7 -25.50 -26.26 -44.72
C ALA A 7 -25.32 -24.92 -43.97
N LEU A 8 -25.14 -24.98 -42.66
CA LEU A 8 -24.78 -23.81 -41.87
C LEU A 8 -23.42 -23.27 -42.35
N PRO A 9 -23.26 -21.94 -42.57
CA PRO A 9 -21.98 -21.37 -42.92
C PRO A 9 -20.98 -21.66 -41.81
N ARG A 10 -19.85 -22.28 -42.17
CA ARG A 10 -18.73 -22.57 -41.27
C ARG A 10 -18.32 -21.27 -40.58
N THR A 11 -18.59 -21.15 -39.28
CA THR A 11 -18.06 -20.06 -38.47
C THR A 11 -16.54 -20.15 -38.56
N ARG A 12 -15.91 -19.28 -39.35
CA ARG A 12 -14.45 -19.18 -39.38
C ARG A 12 -14.02 -18.79 -37.96
N ALA A 13 -13.41 -19.73 -37.24
CA ALA A 13 -12.71 -19.39 -36.01
C ALA A 13 -11.76 -18.23 -36.33
N ALA A 14 -11.80 -17.17 -35.52
CA ALA A 14 -11.01 -15.97 -35.80
C ALA A 14 -9.54 -16.36 -36.01
N THR A 15 -9.02 -16.10 -37.20
CA THR A 15 -7.65 -16.44 -37.65
C THR A 15 -6.56 -15.82 -36.77
N VAL A 16 -6.93 -14.86 -35.93
CA VAL A 16 -6.04 -14.05 -35.11
C VAL A 16 -6.57 -14.12 -33.67
N ARG A 17 -5.97 -14.99 -32.86
CA ARG A 17 -6.27 -15.13 -31.42
C ARG A 17 -5.26 -14.36 -30.61
N THR A 18 -5.76 -13.54 -29.66
CA THR A 18 -4.91 -13.01 -28.58
C THR A 18 -4.35 -14.20 -27.80
N ASP A 19 -3.07 -14.10 -27.50
CA ASP A 19 -2.29 -15.02 -26.69
C ASP A 19 -3.05 -15.48 -25.42
N GLU A 20 -3.04 -16.80 -25.18
CA GLU A 20 -3.83 -17.45 -24.13
C GLU A 20 -3.38 -17.01 -22.72
N ASP A 21 -2.09 -16.74 -22.54
CA ASP A 21 -1.56 -16.20 -21.27
C ASP A 21 -2.13 -14.81 -20.99
N THR A 22 -2.36 -14.00 -22.03
CA THR A 22 -2.97 -12.68 -21.91
C THR A 22 -4.44 -12.76 -21.53
N VAL A 23 -5.18 -13.74 -22.07
CA VAL A 23 -6.58 -13.99 -21.68
C VAL A 23 -6.66 -14.49 -20.23
N ALA A 24 -5.77 -15.40 -19.83
CA ALA A 24 -5.67 -15.89 -18.45
C ALA A 24 -5.35 -14.74 -17.46
N LEU A 25 -4.46 -13.83 -17.84
CA LEU A 25 -4.14 -12.64 -17.06
C LEU A 25 -5.35 -11.71 -16.90
N ILE A 26 -6.09 -11.44 -17.98
CA ILE A 26 -7.31 -10.62 -17.94
C ILE A 26 -8.34 -11.26 -17.02
N ARG A 27 -8.53 -12.58 -17.08
CA ARG A 27 -9.46 -13.30 -16.19
C ARG A 27 -9.10 -13.11 -14.71
N ARG A 28 -7.82 -13.19 -14.36
CA ARG A 28 -7.34 -12.96 -12.99
C ARG A 28 -7.54 -11.51 -12.55
N LEU A 29 -7.26 -10.54 -13.42
CA LEU A 29 -7.40 -9.11 -13.10
C LEU A 29 -8.87 -8.66 -13.02
N ALA A 30 -9.75 -9.22 -13.85
CA ALA A 30 -11.18 -8.88 -13.89
C ALA A 30 -11.92 -9.22 -12.59
N ALA A 31 -11.36 -10.11 -11.76
CA ALA A 31 -11.90 -10.37 -10.42
C ALA A 31 -11.73 -9.18 -9.46
N PHE A 32 -10.77 -8.29 -9.71
CA PHE A 32 -10.38 -7.23 -8.76
C PHE A 32 -10.42 -5.82 -9.35
N TYR A 33 -10.42 -5.67 -10.67
CA TYR A 33 -10.21 -4.38 -11.32
C TYR A 33 -11.11 -4.14 -12.53
N PRO A 34 -11.53 -2.87 -12.76
CA PRO A 34 -12.26 -2.50 -13.96
C PRO A 34 -11.35 -2.51 -15.21
N ASP A 35 -11.96 -2.65 -16.39
CA ASP A 35 -11.26 -2.82 -17.68
C ASP A 35 -10.23 -1.73 -18.00
N ALA A 36 -10.43 -0.50 -17.51
CA ALA A 36 -9.47 0.60 -17.65
C ALA A 36 -8.14 0.34 -16.93
N VAL A 37 -8.22 -0.20 -15.72
CA VAL A 37 -7.03 -0.56 -14.94
C VAL A 37 -6.34 -1.75 -15.60
N ILE A 38 -7.11 -2.76 -16.03
CA ILE A 38 -6.58 -3.94 -16.73
C ILE A 38 -5.79 -3.53 -17.97
N ALA A 39 -6.35 -2.66 -18.82
CA ALA A 39 -5.66 -2.14 -20.00
C ALA A 39 -4.31 -1.49 -19.65
N GLY A 40 -4.29 -0.69 -18.57
CA GLY A 40 -3.06 -0.06 -18.08
C GLY A 40 -2.03 -1.05 -17.55
N VAL A 41 -2.44 -2.16 -16.92
CA VAL A 41 -1.53 -3.23 -16.48
C VAL A 41 -0.91 -3.94 -17.69
N LEU A 42 -1.75 -4.33 -18.66
CA LEU A 42 -1.29 -5.03 -19.87
C LEU A 42 -0.26 -4.21 -20.65
N ASN A 43 -0.51 -2.91 -20.83
CA ASN A 43 0.40 -2.03 -21.54
C ASN A 43 1.74 -1.84 -20.79
N ARG A 44 1.72 -1.79 -19.45
CA ARG A 44 2.95 -1.72 -18.64
C ARG A 44 3.77 -3.01 -18.70
N GLN A 45 3.13 -4.15 -18.93
CA GLN A 45 3.79 -5.41 -19.22
C GLN A 45 4.19 -5.57 -20.71
N GLN A 46 4.05 -4.50 -21.52
CA GLN A 46 4.36 -4.50 -22.95
C GLN A 46 3.59 -5.56 -23.75
N ARG A 47 2.39 -5.94 -23.28
CA ARG A 47 1.50 -6.87 -24.00
C ARG A 47 0.72 -6.12 -25.07
N THR A 48 0.59 -6.73 -26.24
CA THR A 48 -0.20 -6.20 -27.35
C THR A 48 -1.30 -7.17 -27.75
N THR A 49 -2.31 -6.65 -28.42
CA THR A 49 -3.33 -7.48 -29.08
C THR A 49 -2.69 -8.31 -30.18
N ALA A 50 -3.40 -9.33 -30.67
CA ALA A 50 -2.91 -10.15 -31.76
C ALA A 50 -2.69 -9.40 -33.09
N THR A 51 -3.17 -8.15 -33.21
CA THR A 51 -2.88 -7.23 -34.32
C THR A 51 -1.78 -6.21 -33.98
N GLY A 52 -1.03 -6.39 -32.90
CA GLY A 52 0.07 -5.51 -32.47
C GLY A 52 -0.36 -4.18 -31.84
N LEU A 53 -1.65 -3.98 -31.58
CA LEU A 53 -2.17 -2.72 -31.01
C LEU A 53 -2.12 -2.73 -29.47
N PRO A 54 -1.96 -1.55 -28.82
CA PRO A 54 -2.05 -1.44 -27.37
C PRO A 54 -3.47 -1.71 -26.86
N PHE A 55 -3.56 -2.16 -25.62
CA PHE A 55 -4.85 -2.39 -24.97
C PHE A 55 -5.52 -1.08 -24.57
N THR A 56 -6.81 -0.98 -24.89
CA THR A 56 -7.71 0.09 -24.46
C THR A 56 -8.89 -0.51 -23.70
N ILE A 57 -9.67 0.32 -23.01
CA ILE A 57 -10.88 -0.10 -22.27
C ILE A 57 -11.78 -0.95 -23.17
N ASN A 58 -12.11 -0.44 -24.36
CA ASN A 58 -13.00 -1.12 -25.30
C ASN A 58 -12.43 -2.46 -25.77
N ARG A 59 -11.10 -2.55 -26.00
CA ARG A 59 -10.46 -3.80 -26.42
C ARG A 59 -10.51 -4.85 -25.32
N VAL A 60 -10.26 -4.46 -24.07
CA VAL A 60 -10.38 -5.36 -22.91
C VAL A 60 -11.83 -5.80 -22.72
N SER A 61 -12.79 -4.88 -22.74
CA SER A 61 -14.21 -5.20 -22.58
C SER A 61 -14.75 -6.15 -23.67
N SER A 62 -14.39 -5.91 -24.94
CA SER A 62 -14.74 -6.79 -26.05
C SER A 62 -14.11 -8.17 -25.90
N LEU A 63 -12.83 -8.24 -25.52
CA LEU A 63 -12.15 -9.52 -25.31
C LEU A 63 -12.78 -10.28 -24.14
N ARG A 64 -13.03 -9.60 -23.03
CA ARG A 64 -13.68 -10.13 -21.84
C ARG A 64 -15.04 -10.76 -22.19
N THR A 65 -15.86 -10.05 -22.96
CA THR A 65 -17.17 -10.52 -23.43
C THR A 65 -17.04 -11.73 -24.35
N HIS A 66 -16.11 -11.70 -25.32
CA HIS A 66 -15.87 -12.82 -26.24
C HIS A 66 -15.46 -14.12 -25.52
N TRP A 67 -14.70 -14.00 -24.43
CA TRP A 67 -14.20 -15.13 -23.64
C TRP A 67 -15.04 -15.45 -22.38
N GLY A 68 -16.22 -14.83 -22.23
CA GLY A 68 -17.15 -15.10 -21.14
C GLY A 68 -16.62 -14.74 -19.75
N ILE A 69 -15.76 -13.73 -19.64
CA ILE A 69 -15.19 -13.28 -18.36
C ILE A 69 -16.14 -12.24 -17.73
N PRO A 70 -16.56 -12.37 -16.46
CA PRO A 70 -17.39 -11.36 -15.79
C PRO A 70 -16.68 -10.01 -15.63
N CYS A 71 -17.43 -8.90 -15.62
CA CYS A 71 -16.85 -7.60 -15.28
C CYS A 71 -16.61 -7.49 -13.77
N PHE A 72 -15.64 -6.67 -13.40
CA PHE A 72 -15.44 -6.31 -12.00
C PHE A 72 -16.65 -5.53 -11.47
N VAL A 73 -17.21 -6.00 -10.37
CA VAL A 73 -18.25 -5.29 -9.60
C VAL A 73 -17.62 -4.91 -8.26
N PRO A 74 -17.46 -3.61 -7.96
CA PRO A 74 -16.94 -3.19 -6.67
C PRO A 74 -17.90 -3.60 -5.55
N PRO A 75 -17.40 -4.12 -4.42
CA PRO A 75 -18.25 -4.43 -3.27
C PRO A 75 -18.94 -3.17 -2.75
N ALA A 76 -20.17 -3.31 -2.28
CA ALA A 76 -20.99 -2.18 -1.81
C ALA A 76 -20.39 -1.50 -0.56
N GLN A 77 -19.65 -2.25 0.27
CA GLN A 77 -18.89 -1.72 1.39
C GLN A 77 -17.54 -2.45 1.47
N PRO A 78 -16.43 -1.74 1.72
CA PRO A 78 -15.15 -2.38 1.97
C PRO A 78 -15.22 -3.17 3.28
N VAL A 79 -15.00 -4.48 3.21
CA VAL A 79 -14.98 -5.35 4.39
C VAL A 79 -13.69 -5.11 5.16
N SER A 80 -13.77 -4.95 6.47
CA SER A 80 -12.59 -4.81 7.33
C SER A 80 -11.66 -6.01 7.16
N GLY A 81 -10.40 -5.77 6.81
CA GLY A 81 -9.39 -6.80 6.57
C GLY A 81 -9.19 -7.20 5.11
N GLU A 82 -10.00 -6.70 4.16
CA GLU A 82 -9.75 -6.93 2.74
C GLU A 82 -8.62 -6.04 2.19
N PRO A 83 -7.84 -6.52 1.19
CA PRO A 83 -6.77 -5.72 0.60
C PRO A 83 -7.35 -4.55 -0.19
N LEU A 84 -7.11 -3.34 0.31
CA LEU A 84 -7.55 -2.07 -0.27
C LEU A 84 -6.59 -1.59 -1.35
N THR A 85 -7.09 -0.79 -2.30
CA THR A 85 -6.21 -0.05 -3.22
C THR A 85 -5.38 0.99 -2.45
N ILE A 86 -4.24 1.42 -2.99
CA ILE A 86 -3.45 2.50 -2.37
C ILE A 86 -4.29 3.74 -2.08
N ARG A 87 -5.20 4.12 -2.98
CA ARG A 87 -6.03 5.31 -2.80
C ARG A 87 -6.95 5.16 -1.59
N ASP A 88 -7.60 4.02 -1.44
CA ASP A 88 -8.55 3.79 -0.36
C ASP A 88 -7.79 3.58 0.96
N ALA A 89 -6.67 2.86 0.93
CA ALA A 89 -5.74 2.74 2.06
C ALA A 89 -5.21 4.10 2.54
N ALA A 90 -4.84 4.98 1.60
CA ALA A 90 -4.40 6.34 1.90
C ALA A 90 -5.49 7.17 2.57
N ALA A 91 -6.75 7.04 2.12
CA ALA A 91 -7.88 7.70 2.74
C ALA A 91 -8.12 7.19 4.17
N VAL A 92 -8.02 5.88 4.39
CA VAL A 92 -8.20 5.25 5.72
C VAL A 92 -7.06 5.58 6.69
N LEU A 93 -5.84 5.77 6.19
CA LEU A 93 -4.65 6.09 6.98
C LEU A 93 -4.37 7.60 7.06
N GLU A 94 -5.21 8.43 6.42
CA GLU A 94 -5.06 9.89 6.34
C GLU A 94 -3.68 10.36 5.83
N VAL A 95 -3.12 9.62 4.85
CA VAL A 95 -1.83 9.95 4.22
C VAL A 95 -1.97 10.23 2.74
N ALA A 96 -0.99 10.93 2.17
CA ALA A 96 -0.94 11.09 0.72
C ALA A 96 -0.65 9.74 0.03
N PRO A 97 -1.36 9.36 -1.06
CA PRO A 97 -1.12 8.13 -1.81
C PRO A 97 0.33 7.93 -2.26
N SER A 98 1.03 9.03 -2.59
CA SER A 98 2.45 9.02 -2.97
C SER A 98 3.36 8.52 -1.86
N THR A 99 2.99 8.71 -0.58
CA THR A 99 3.75 8.22 0.57
C THR A 99 3.64 6.70 0.69
N LEU A 100 2.43 6.15 0.55
CA LEU A 100 2.23 4.70 0.53
C LEU A 100 2.96 4.06 -0.65
N HIS A 101 2.85 4.64 -1.85
CA HIS A 101 3.58 4.18 -3.03
C HIS A 101 5.09 4.12 -2.78
N ARG A 102 5.68 5.17 -2.21
CA ARG A 102 7.11 5.21 -1.92
C ARG A 102 7.49 4.13 -0.91
N GLN A 103 6.77 4.03 0.21
CA GLN A 103 7.11 3.05 1.25
C GLN A 103 6.93 1.59 0.79
N LEU A 104 5.96 1.30 -0.08
CA LEU A 104 5.82 -0.01 -0.71
C LEU A 104 7.01 -0.33 -1.62
N ASN A 105 7.40 0.62 -2.47
CA ASN A 105 8.55 0.45 -3.36
C ASN A 105 9.86 0.30 -2.58
N ASP A 106 10.00 1.00 -1.45
CA ASP A 106 11.15 0.93 -0.55
C ASP A 106 11.13 -0.32 0.35
N GLY A 107 10.06 -1.12 0.31
CA GLY A 107 9.91 -2.34 1.12
C GLY A 107 9.66 -2.10 2.61
N LEU A 108 9.29 -0.87 3.00
CA LEU A 108 9.07 -0.48 4.40
C LEU A 108 7.70 -0.91 4.92
N ILE A 109 6.73 -1.13 4.03
CA ILE A 109 5.39 -1.62 4.36
C ILE A 109 5.03 -2.80 3.46
N ALA A 110 4.25 -3.73 4.00
CA ALA A 110 3.76 -4.87 3.23
C ALA A 110 2.62 -4.45 2.29
N GLY A 111 2.67 -4.95 1.07
CA GLY A 111 1.58 -4.87 0.11
C GLY A 111 1.76 -5.93 -0.97
N GLU A 112 0.68 -6.23 -1.68
CA GLU A 112 0.66 -7.26 -2.71
C GLU A 112 0.35 -6.65 -4.09
N GLN A 113 0.92 -7.24 -5.13
CA GLN A 113 0.49 -7.04 -6.51
C GLN A 113 0.05 -8.39 -7.07
N VAL A 114 -1.14 -8.44 -7.66
CA VAL A 114 -1.68 -9.68 -8.29
C VAL A 114 -0.79 -10.20 -9.43
N THR A 115 -0.08 -9.27 -10.08
CA THR A 115 0.92 -9.52 -11.12
C THR A 115 1.89 -8.33 -11.13
N PRO A 116 3.12 -8.47 -11.64
CA PRO A 116 4.00 -7.32 -11.86
C PRO A 116 3.28 -6.20 -12.64
N GLY A 117 3.30 -4.99 -12.10
CA GLY A 117 2.61 -3.85 -12.69
C GLY A 117 1.10 -3.81 -12.44
N ALA A 118 0.51 -4.73 -11.67
CA ALA A 118 -0.82 -4.50 -11.10
C ALA A 118 -0.76 -3.34 -10.08
N PRO A 119 -1.89 -2.65 -9.83
CA PRO A 119 -1.96 -1.75 -8.69
C PRO A 119 -1.66 -2.51 -7.38
N TRP A 120 -0.87 -1.89 -6.51
CA TRP A 120 -0.64 -2.40 -5.17
C TRP A 120 -1.95 -2.47 -4.38
N ARG A 121 -2.06 -3.52 -3.57
CA ARG A 121 -3.12 -3.71 -2.58
C ARG A 121 -2.51 -3.82 -1.19
N ILE A 122 -3.17 -3.24 -0.21
CA ILE A 122 -2.67 -3.14 1.17
C ILE A 122 -3.77 -3.59 2.12
N VAL A 123 -3.45 -4.51 3.02
CA VAL A 123 -4.32 -4.84 4.15
C VAL A 123 -4.01 -3.87 5.28
N ILE A 124 -5.02 -3.15 5.77
CA ILE A 124 -4.86 -2.23 6.89
C ILE A 124 -4.86 -3.03 8.19
N THR A 125 -3.68 -3.23 8.76
CA THR A 125 -3.50 -3.81 10.09
C THR A 125 -3.32 -2.73 11.16
N GLU A 126 -3.49 -3.08 12.43
CA GLU A 126 -3.23 -2.16 13.53
C GLU A 126 -1.77 -1.69 13.57
N ALA A 127 -0.83 -2.60 13.29
CA ALA A 127 0.59 -2.24 13.17
C ALA A 127 0.84 -1.22 12.04
N LEU A 128 0.14 -1.35 10.90
CA LEU A 128 0.22 -0.37 9.82
C LEU A 128 -0.40 0.97 10.21
N ARG A 129 -1.53 0.95 10.94
CA ARG A 129 -2.13 2.17 11.51
C ARG A 129 -1.17 2.86 12.45
N ALA A 130 -0.57 2.15 13.41
CA ALA A 130 0.41 2.70 14.34
C ALA A 130 1.64 3.28 13.62
N HIS A 131 2.14 2.62 12.57
CA HIS A 131 3.24 3.12 11.75
C HIS A 131 2.93 4.48 11.12
N PHE A 132 1.68 4.69 10.68
CA PHE A 132 1.25 5.94 10.10
C PHE A 132 0.62 6.92 11.09
N ALA A 133 0.11 6.53 12.26
CA ALA A 133 -0.50 7.43 13.21
C ALA A 133 0.48 8.52 13.70
N GLY A 134 1.80 8.29 13.60
CA GLY A 134 2.81 9.24 14.05
C GLY A 134 2.79 9.49 15.56
N GLU A 135 1.92 8.77 16.26
CA GLU A 135 2.00 8.45 17.67
C GLU A 135 3.29 7.65 17.82
N ALA A 136 4.32 8.37 18.25
CA ALA A 136 5.43 7.69 18.85
C ALA A 136 4.84 6.89 20.02
N PRO A 137 5.25 5.63 20.22
CA PRO A 137 4.78 4.84 21.36
C PRO A 137 4.88 5.67 22.64
N GLU A 138 4.00 5.40 23.61
CA GLU A 138 3.98 6.14 24.87
C GLU A 138 5.40 6.29 25.46
N GLY A 139 5.78 7.53 25.79
CA GLY A 139 7.12 7.87 26.28
C GLY A 139 8.15 8.34 25.23
N PHE A 140 7.85 8.29 23.93
CA PHE A 140 8.76 8.79 22.88
C PHE A 140 8.44 10.24 22.47
N VAL A 141 9.40 11.14 22.68
CA VAL A 141 9.24 12.59 22.43
C VAL A 141 10.16 13.08 21.30
N PRO A 142 9.84 14.17 20.58
CA PRO A 142 10.75 14.78 19.62
C PRO A 142 12.10 15.16 20.25
N ILE A 143 13.18 15.14 19.47
CA ILE A 143 14.54 15.48 19.98
C ILE A 143 14.61 16.80 20.76
N VAL A 144 13.83 17.82 20.36
CA VAL A 144 13.78 19.12 21.05
C VAL A 144 13.18 18.99 22.45
N GLU A 145 12.12 18.20 22.59
CA GLU A 145 11.50 17.90 23.88
C GLU A 145 12.41 17.00 24.72
N ALA A 146 13.11 16.04 24.11
CA ALA A 146 14.11 15.23 24.79
C ALA A 146 15.26 16.08 25.35
N MET A 147 15.74 17.06 24.58
CA MET A 147 16.74 18.03 25.06
C MET A 147 16.22 18.81 26.28
N ARG A 148 14.97 19.29 26.22
CA ARG A 148 14.33 20.02 27.33
C ARG A 148 14.18 19.16 28.58
N ARG A 149 13.71 17.92 28.45
CA ARG A 149 13.50 16.99 29.57
C ARG A 149 14.81 16.50 30.19
N LEU A 150 15.83 16.27 29.36
CA LEU A 150 17.14 15.80 29.82
C LEU A 150 18.09 16.94 30.24
N GLY A 151 17.76 18.20 29.93
CA GLY A 151 18.63 19.34 30.19
C GLY A 151 19.95 19.31 29.42
N VAL A 152 19.99 18.65 28.25
CA VAL A 152 21.24 18.46 27.48
C VAL A 152 21.13 18.94 26.03
N SER A 153 22.29 19.17 25.41
CA SER A 153 22.38 19.59 24.01
C SER A 153 21.91 18.51 23.04
N ARG A 154 21.49 18.92 21.84
CA ARG A 154 21.12 18.01 20.74
C ARG A 154 22.20 16.97 20.47
N GLN A 155 23.46 17.39 20.45
CA GLN A 155 24.58 16.51 20.16
C GLN A 155 24.78 15.46 21.26
N THR A 156 24.59 15.85 22.52
CA THR A 156 24.61 14.91 23.65
C THR A 156 23.50 13.87 23.51
N VAL A 157 22.28 14.30 23.19
CA VAL A 157 21.16 13.38 22.94
C VAL A 157 21.50 12.38 21.82
N LEU A 158 22.03 12.85 20.69
CA LEU A 158 22.42 11.97 19.57
C LEU A 158 23.56 11.02 19.93
N GLN A 159 24.52 11.45 20.75
CA GLN A 159 25.60 10.58 21.23
C GLN A 159 25.07 9.49 22.15
N ARG A 160 24.12 9.81 23.04
CA ARG A 160 23.46 8.81 23.90
C ARG A 160 22.65 7.80 23.10
N VAL A 161 21.92 8.25 22.08
CA VAL A 161 21.25 7.35 21.11
C VAL A 161 22.27 6.45 20.41
N LYS A 162 23.38 7.02 19.90
CA LYS A 162 24.43 6.24 19.23
C LYS A 162 25.10 5.21 20.15
N ARG A 163 25.21 5.51 21.45
CA ARG A 163 25.72 4.61 22.50
C ARG A 163 24.69 3.59 23.00
N GLY A 164 23.44 3.69 22.55
CA GLY A 164 22.34 2.81 22.99
C GLY A 164 21.77 3.16 24.36
N GLU A 165 22.15 4.30 24.96
CA GLU A 165 21.64 4.77 26.26
C GLU A 165 20.22 5.36 26.16
N LEU A 166 19.80 5.75 24.96
CA LEU A 166 18.45 6.25 24.67
C LEU A 166 17.88 5.52 23.46
N GLU A 167 16.68 4.97 23.62
CA GLU A 167 15.93 4.38 22.50
C GLU A 167 15.44 5.50 21.56
N ALA A 168 15.59 5.31 20.26
CA ALA A 168 15.11 6.26 19.27
C ALA A 168 14.42 5.58 18.08
N ILE A 169 13.33 6.20 17.61
CA ILE A 169 12.60 5.77 16.42
C ILE A 169 12.51 6.92 15.42
N HIS A 170 12.59 6.60 14.13
CA HIS A 170 12.48 7.60 13.07
C HIS A 170 11.05 7.61 12.51
N VAL A 171 10.30 8.70 12.75
CA VAL A 171 8.91 8.82 12.28
C VAL A 171 8.88 9.62 10.98
N SER A 172 8.15 9.12 9.96
CA SER A 172 8.20 9.62 8.57
C SER A 172 6.92 10.32 8.07
N GLN A 173 6.03 10.71 8.98
CA GLN A 173 4.77 11.41 8.67
C GLN A 173 4.99 12.85 8.14
N SER A 174 4.17 13.26 7.16
CA SER A 174 4.35 14.40 6.24
C SER A 174 4.60 15.77 6.87
N ASN A 175 4.14 16.01 8.10
CA ASN A 175 4.34 17.29 8.81
C ASN A 175 5.19 17.16 10.09
N ARG A 176 5.65 15.94 10.44
CA ARG A 176 6.39 15.64 11.68
C ARG A 176 7.48 14.60 11.45
N LYS A 177 8.29 14.81 10.41
CA LYS A 177 9.48 14.01 10.13
C LYS A 177 10.52 14.25 11.22
N GLY A 178 11.02 13.18 11.85
CA GLY A 178 12.16 13.32 12.75
C GLY A 178 12.35 12.20 13.75
N LEU A 179 13.54 12.24 14.35
CA LEU A 179 13.96 11.35 15.42
C LEU A 179 13.10 11.59 16.68
N ARG A 180 12.43 10.54 17.16
CA ARG A 180 11.76 10.50 18.45
C ARG A 180 12.61 9.69 19.42
N ILE A 181 12.64 10.11 20.66
CA ILE A 181 13.58 9.62 21.66
C ILE A 181 12.79 9.30 22.90
N LYS A 182 12.95 8.08 23.41
CA LYS A 182 12.38 7.68 24.68
C LYS A 182 13.17 8.35 25.79
N VAL A 183 12.51 9.22 26.55
CA VAL A 183 13.12 9.85 27.71
C VAL A 183 12.68 9.05 28.93
N PRO A 184 13.61 8.45 29.71
CA PRO A 184 13.24 7.81 30.97
C PRO A 184 12.55 8.85 31.87
N GLU A 185 11.47 8.46 32.54
CA GLU A 185 10.81 9.35 33.50
C GLU A 185 11.85 9.82 34.53
N PRO A 186 11.85 11.11 34.91
CA PRO A 186 12.72 11.57 35.98
C PRO A 186 12.33 10.80 37.24
N THR A 187 13.20 9.88 37.67
CA THR A 187 13.08 9.26 38.99
C THR A 187 12.92 10.40 40.00
N PRO A 188 11.81 10.49 40.75
CA PRO A 188 11.66 11.52 41.75
C PRO A 188 12.86 11.45 42.69
N ASP A 189 13.55 12.58 42.80
CA ASP A 189 14.87 12.73 43.40
C ASP A 189 14.84 12.21 44.85
N LEU A 190 15.34 10.99 45.07
CA LEU A 190 15.31 10.28 46.35
C LEU A 190 16.21 10.93 47.42
N PHE A 191 16.80 12.09 47.11
CA PHE A 191 17.82 12.76 47.90
C PHE A 191 17.42 14.13 48.47
N ASN A 192 16.20 14.62 48.25
CA ASN A 192 15.80 15.95 48.75
C ASN A 192 15.25 15.98 50.20
N ASP A 193 15.16 14.84 50.90
CA ASP A 193 14.56 14.78 52.24
C ASP A 193 15.52 14.97 53.44
N ARG A 194 16.77 15.41 53.23
CA ARG A 194 17.75 15.52 54.34
C ARG A 194 18.21 16.92 54.74
N LYS A 195 17.60 18.01 54.24
CA LYS A 195 18.05 19.38 54.57
C LYS A 195 17.16 20.20 55.51
N THR A 196 16.12 19.64 56.13
CA THR A 196 15.23 20.41 57.03
C THR A 196 15.32 20.04 58.52
N ALA A 197 16.38 19.37 58.96
CA ALA A 197 16.58 19.05 60.38
C ALA A 197 17.99 19.42 60.87
N ARG A 198 18.25 20.73 61.00
CA ARG A 198 19.21 21.33 61.94
C ARG A 198 18.97 22.84 61.97
N GLY A 199 18.01 23.22 62.80
CA GLY A 199 17.82 24.54 63.37
C GLY A 199 17.66 24.36 64.87
#